data_AF-A0A4R2HMG1-F1
#
_entry.id   AF-A0A4R2HMG1-F1
#
_cell.length_a   1.000
_cell.length_b   1.000
_cell.length_c   1.000
_cell.angle_alpha   90.00
_cell.angle_beta   90.00
_cell.angle_gamma   90.00
#
_symmetry.space_group_name_H-M   'P 1'
#
loop_
_entity.id
_entity.type
_entity.pdbx_description
1 polymer ?
#
loop_
_entity_poly.entity_id
_entity_poly.type
_entity_poly.pdbx_seq_one_letter_code
_entity_poly.pdbx_strand_id
1 'polypeptide(L)'
;MKKQTNGEYQVNSNLEIDGQDKNNCPVTNTLRILRGKYKLPILELVKNNEVGRFGELRRKLDNVAQATLTMQLRELERDGIISRTAFAESPPRVEYALTQLGFSLLPVIEVLKAWNNQYCLAWPKL
;
A
#
# COMPACT_ATOMS: atom_id res chain seq x y z
N MET A 1 -16.57 -34.22 -29.85
CA MET A 1 -16.40 -35.03 -28.63
C MET A 1 -14.92 -35.36 -28.51
N LYS A 2 -14.35 -35.24 -27.29
CA LYS A 2 -12.92 -35.28 -26.89
C LYS A 2 -12.19 -33.94 -26.94
N LYS A 3 -12.08 -33.37 -25.72
CA LYS A 3 -11.23 -32.26 -25.28
C LYS A 3 -9.81 -32.77 -25.04
N GLN A 4 -8.81 -31.90 -25.17
CA GLN A 4 -7.66 -31.66 -24.28
C GLN A 4 -6.69 -30.69 -25.01
N THR A 5 -6.61 -29.41 -24.62
CA THR A 5 -5.72 -28.78 -23.59
C THR A 5 -4.26 -28.66 -24.01
N ASN A 6 -3.85 -27.45 -24.38
CA ASN A 6 -2.77 -26.66 -23.74
C ASN A 6 -2.31 -25.56 -24.72
N GLY A 7 -2.77 -24.34 -24.48
CA GLY A 7 -2.17 -23.15 -25.07
C GLY A 7 -0.86 -22.89 -24.33
N GLU A 8 0.23 -23.49 -24.81
CA GLU A 8 1.57 -23.16 -24.38
C GLU A 8 1.83 -21.68 -24.65
N TYR A 9 1.98 -20.92 -23.56
CA TYR A 9 2.42 -19.53 -23.62
C TYR A 9 3.90 -19.55 -24.04
N GLN A 10 4.16 -19.20 -25.29
CA GLN A 10 5.50 -19.11 -25.85
C GLN A 10 6.27 -18.01 -25.08
N VAL A 11 7.25 -18.43 -24.28
CA VAL A 11 8.20 -17.51 -23.64
C VAL A 11 9.18 -17.08 -24.72
N ASN A 12 9.00 -15.89 -25.27
CA ASN A 12 9.98 -15.33 -26.20
C ASN A 12 11.28 -15.03 -25.44
N SER A 13 12.26 -15.89 -25.65
CA SER A 13 13.60 -15.91 -25.05
C SER A 13 14.56 -14.88 -25.65
N ASN A 14 14.10 -13.63 -25.85
CA ASN A 14 14.93 -12.52 -26.36
C ASN A 14 14.70 -11.24 -25.54
N LEU A 15 14.85 -11.33 -24.22
CA LEU A 15 15.22 -10.18 -23.41
C LEU A 15 16.66 -10.42 -22.98
N GLU A 16 17.59 -9.87 -23.75
CA GLU A 16 18.94 -9.62 -23.29
C GLU A 16 18.80 -8.84 -21.98
N ILE A 17 19.05 -9.49 -20.84
CA ILE A 17 19.14 -8.82 -19.54
C ILE A 17 20.47 -8.09 -19.55
N ASP A 18 20.47 -6.93 -20.20
CA ASP A 18 21.55 -5.98 -20.05
C ASP A 18 21.53 -5.43 -18.62
N GLY A 19 22.72 -5.28 -18.07
CA GLY A 19 22.95 -5.20 -16.63
C GLY A 19 22.28 -4.01 -15.95
N GLN A 20 21.52 -4.32 -14.90
CA GLN A 20 21.46 -3.58 -13.63
C GLN A 20 21.44 -2.04 -13.77
N ASP A 21 20.28 -1.49 -14.13
CA ASP A 21 19.95 -0.15 -13.67
C ASP A 21 19.83 -0.22 -12.13
N LYS A 22 20.92 0.07 -11.41
CA LYS A 22 21.01 -0.04 -9.94
C LYS A 22 19.92 0.77 -9.20
N ASN A 23 19.20 1.62 -9.93
CA ASN A 23 18.14 2.48 -9.44
C ASN A 23 16.71 1.94 -9.65
N ASN A 24 16.54 0.79 -10.32
CA ASN A 24 15.20 0.27 -10.66
C ASN A 24 14.87 -1.09 -10.00
N CYS A 25 15.38 -1.33 -8.79
CA CYS A 25 14.97 -2.50 -8.00
C CYS A 25 13.48 -2.39 -7.63
N PRO A 26 12.61 -3.34 -8.05
CA PRO A 26 11.18 -3.28 -7.77
C PRO A 26 10.88 -3.19 -6.26
N VAL A 27 11.62 -3.94 -5.45
CA VAL A 27 11.50 -3.92 -3.98
C VAL A 27 11.80 -2.51 -3.45
N THR A 28 12.88 -1.88 -3.91
CA THR A 28 13.24 -0.52 -3.49
C THR A 28 12.17 0.48 -3.90
N ASN A 29 11.59 0.34 -5.10
CA ASN A 29 10.50 1.22 -5.57
C ASN A 29 9.23 1.05 -4.74
N THR A 30 8.83 -0.19 -4.41
CA THR A 30 7.71 -0.46 -3.51
C THR A 30 7.96 0.13 -2.12
N LEU A 31 9.16 -0.04 -1.58
CA LEU A 31 9.53 0.54 -0.28
C LEU A 31 9.51 2.08 -0.33
N ARG A 32 9.83 2.72 -1.46
CA ARG A 32 9.68 4.18 -1.61
C ARG A 32 8.23 4.66 -1.53
N ILE A 33 7.28 3.85 -1.98
CA ILE A 33 5.85 4.13 -1.85
C ILE A 33 5.44 3.98 -0.38
N LEU A 34 5.85 2.89 0.27
CA LEU A 34 5.41 2.52 1.62
C LEU A 34 6.20 3.18 2.76
N ARG A 35 7.37 3.76 2.50
CA ARG A 35 8.21 4.38 3.53
C ARG A 35 7.46 5.48 4.26
N GLY A 36 7.79 5.63 5.54
CA GLY A 36 7.25 6.66 6.41
C GLY A 36 6.43 6.06 7.56
N LYS A 37 6.46 6.73 8.70
CA LYS A 37 5.85 6.24 9.95
C LYS A 37 4.34 5.98 9.84
N TYR A 38 3.63 6.76 9.01
CA TYR A 38 2.16 6.78 9.04
C TYR A 38 1.50 6.08 7.85
N LYS A 39 2.21 5.73 6.77
CA LYS A 39 1.59 5.13 5.58
C LYS A 39 0.97 3.77 5.89
N LEU A 40 1.72 2.83 6.44
CA LEU A 40 1.19 1.50 6.80
C LEU A 40 0.02 1.58 7.81
N PRO A 41 0.11 2.36 8.91
CA PRO A 41 -1.04 2.59 9.78
C PRO A 41 -2.26 3.19 9.07
N ILE A 42 -2.08 4.16 8.17
CA ILE A 42 -3.19 4.72 7.38
C ILE A 42 -3.86 3.61 6.56
N LEU A 43 -3.08 2.80 5.82
CA LEU A 43 -3.62 1.72 5.00
C LEU A 43 -4.39 0.70 5.83
N GLU A 44 -3.88 0.34 7.01
CA GLU A 44 -4.56 -0.54 7.97
C GLU A 44 -5.85 0.05 8.53
N LEU A 45 -5.94 1.37 8.69
CA LEU A 45 -7.15 2.05 9.19
C LEU A 45 -8.21 2.26 8.10
N VAL A 46 -7.79 2.57 6.87
CA VAL A 46 -8.72 2.79 5.74
C VAL A 46 -9.19 1.47 5.10
N LYS A 47 -8.56 0.34 5.42
CA LYS A 47 -9.02 -0.97 4.94
C LYS A 47 -10.47 -1.20 5.38
N ASN A 48 -11.25 -1.87 4.54
CA ASN A 48 -12.66 -2.17 4.78
C ASN A 48 -13.58 -0.95 5.02
N ASN A 49 -13.16 0.27 4.68
CA ASN A 49 -13.90 1.52 4.93
C ASN A 49 -14.23 1.75 6.42
N GLU A 50 -13.48 1.15 7.35
CA GLU A 50 -13.71 1.31 8.80
C GLU A 50 -13.38 2.73 9.29
N VAL A 51 -12.41 3.40 8.65
CA VAL A 51 -11.99 4.76 8.98
C VAL A 51 -11.70 5.54 7.69
N GLY A 52 -12.68 6.33 7.25
CA GLY A 52 -12.56 7.10 6.01
C GLY A 52 -12.21 8.58 6.22
N ARG A 53 -12.47 9.16 7.40
CA ARG A 53 -12.44 10.62 7.57
C ARG A 53 -11.14 11.12 8.18
N PHE A 54 -10.68 12.30 7.75
CA PHE A 54 -9.43 12.92 8.22
C PHE A 54 -9.34 13.00 9.76
N GLY A 55 -10.41 13.47 10.42
CA GLY A 55 -10.42 13.62 11.87
C GLY A 55 -10.33 12.29 12.62
N GLU A 56 -10.94 11.23 12.09
CA GLU A 56 -10.88 9.89 12.68
C GLU A 56 -9.51 9.26 12.50
N LEU A 57 -8.94 9.37 11.28
CA LEU A 57 -7.57 8.95 11.00
C LEU A 57 -6.59 9.66 11.95
N ARG A 58 -6.71 10.98 12.10
CA ARG A 58 -5.84 11.76 13.00
C ARG A 58 -5.97 11.33 14.46
N ARG A 59 -7.17 11.01 14.94
CA ARG A 59 -7.39 10.55 16.32
C ARG A 59 -6.81 9.16 16.58
N LYS A 60 -6.85 8.27 15.60
CA LYS A 60 -6.30 6.90 15.72
C LYS A 60 -4.79 6.83 15.50
N LEU A 61 -4.20 7.82 14.86
CA LEU A 61 -2.76 7.92 14.63
C LEU A 61 -2.12 8.78 15.74
N ASP A 62 -1.59 8.12 16.77
CA ASP A 62 -1.00 8.77 17.94
C ASP A 62 -0.07 9.94 17.58
N ASN A 63 -0.45 11.13 18.03
CA ASN A 63 0.33 12.37 17.93
C ASN A 63 0.72 12.79 16.50
N VAL A 64 -0.02 12.37 15.46
CA VAL A 64 0.26 12.86 14.10
C VAL A 64 -0.13 14.35 13.96
N ALA A 65 0.83 15.17 13.52
CA ALA A 65 0.55 16.56 13.17
C ALA A 65 -0.37 16.62 11.93
N GLN A 66 -1.26 17.60 11.88
CA GLN A 66 -2.22 17.77 10.78
C GLN A 66 -1.52 17.89 9.41
N ALA A 67 -0.44 18.66 9.34
CA ALA A 67 0.35 18.83 8.13
C ALA A 67 0.98 17.49 7.68
N THR A 68 1.49 16.71 8.62
CA THR A 68 2.06 15.39 8.35
C THR A 68 1.01 14.43 7.80
N LEU A 69 -0.16 14.30 8.45
CA LEU A 69 -1.22 13.43 7.94
C LEU A 69 -1.69 13.86 6.54
N THR A 70 -1.84 15.17 6.32
CA THR A 70 -2.21 15.71 5.00
C THR A 70 -1.18 15.35 3.94
N MET A 71 0.11 15.49 4.24
CA MET A 71 1.20 15.12 3.33
C MET A 71 1.15 13.63 3.00
N GLN A 72 1.00 12.76 4.01
CA GLN A 72 0.97 11.30 3.80
C GLN A 72 -0.24 10.85 2.98
N LEU A 73 -1.42 11.41 3.22
CA LEU A 73 -2.61 11.12 2.43
C LEU A 73 -2.45 11.57 0.97
N ARG A 74 -1.90 12.77 0.74
CA ARG A 74 -1.63 13.26 -0.63
C ARG A 74 -0.59 12.40 -1.36
N GLU A 75 0.43 11.92 -0.65
CA GLU A 75 1.40 11.00 -1.24
C GLU A 75 0.74 9.68 -1.64
N LEU A 76 -0.05 9.06 -0.75
CA LEU A 76 -0.76 7.82 -1.05
C LEU A 76 -1.78 7.99 -2.18
N GLU A 77 -2.44 9.15 -2.26
CA GLU A 77 -3.37 9.48 -3.35
C GLU A 77 -2.63 9.61 -4.69
N ARG A 78 -1.53 10.38 -4.71
CA ARG A 78 -0.69 10.55 -5.90
C ARG A 78 -0.08 9.23 -6.37
N ASP A 79 0.32 8.37 -5.44
CA ASP A 79 0.89 7.06 -5.73
C ASP A 79 -0.21 6.02 -6.12
N GLY A 80 -1.49 6.43 -6.17
CA GLY A 80 -2.62 5.62 -6.63
C GLY A 80 -3.09 4.57 -5.63
N ILE A 81 -2.66 4.67 -4.36
CA ILE A 81 -2.94 3.68 -3.31
C ILE A 81 -4.28 3.96 -2.63
N ILE A 82 -4.63 5.24 -2.46
CA ILE A 82 -5.92 5.67 -1.90
C ILE A 82 -6.65 6.61 -2.86
N SER A 83 -7.98 6.62 -2.78
CA SER A 83 -8.83 7.62 -3.41
C SER A 83 -9.35 8.61 -2.38
N ARG A 84 -9.57 9.86 -2.78
CA ARG A 84 -10.17 10.92 -1.96
C ARG A 84 -11.51 11.35 -2.58
N THR A 85 -12.57 11.33 -1.79
CA THR A 85 -13.90 11.79 -2.21
C THR A 85 -14.36 12.94 -1.32
N ALA A 86 -14.71 14.06 -1.94
CA ALA A 86 -15.32 15.20 -1.26
C ALA A 86 -16.84 15.16 -1.43
N PHE A 87 -17.55 15.31 -0.32
CA PHE A 87 -19.01 15.34 -0.29
C PHE A 87 -19.46 16.77 0.02
N ALA A 88 -20.18 17.38 -0.91
CA ALA A 88 -20.77 18.70 -0.77
C ALA A 88 -22.11 18.63 0.00
N GLU A 89 -22.06 18.07 1.20
CA GLU A 89 -23.18 18.05 2.16
C GLU A 89 -22.97 19.10 3.26
N SER A 90 -23.96 19.29 4.13
CA SER A 90 -23.82 20.14 5.32
C SER A 90 -23.76 19.25 6.57
N PRO A 91 -22.62 19.19 7.29
CA PRO A 91 -21.34 19.84 7.02
C PRO A 91 -20.51 19.14 5.94
N PRO A 92 -19.65 19.85 5.19
CA PRO A 92 -18.83 19.25 4.15
C PRO A 92 -17.86 18.23 4.74
N ARG A 93 -17.72 17.07 4.09
CA ARG A 93 -16.79 16.01 4.52
C ARG A 93 -15.92 15.49 3.39
N VAL A 94 -14.81 14.89 3.79
CA VAL A 94 -13.86 14.23 2.90
C VAL A 94 -13.63 12.82 3.42
N GLU A 95 -13.67 11.86 2.52
CA GLU A 95 -13.39 10.46 2.82
C GLU A 95 -12.25 9.91 1.96
N TYR A 96 -11.55 8.95 2.54
CA TYR A 96 -10.43 8.24 1.96
C TYR A 96 -10.76 6.74 1.94
N ALA A 97 -10.44 6.08 0.83
CA ALA A 97 -10.62 4.64 0.66
C ALA A 97 -9.41 4.05 -0.08
N LEU A 98 -9.14 2.76 0.09
CA LEU A 98 -8.16 2.06 -0.73
C LEU A 98 -8.66 1.97 -2.18
N THR A 99 -7.76 2.19 -3.14
CA THR A 99 -8.02 1.83 -4.53
C THR A 99 -7.88 0.33 -4.73
N GLN A 100 -8.23 -0.20 -5.90
CA GLN A 100 -7.95 -1.60 -6.25
C GLN A 100 -6.44 -1.92 -6.14
N LEU A 101 -5.57 -0.98 -6.51
CA LEU A 101 -4.13 -1.12 -6.34
C LEU A 101 -3.75 -1.12 -4.85
N GLY A 102 -4.35 -0.26 -4.03
CA GLY A 102 -4.14 -0.26 -2.58
C GLY A 102 -4.55 -1.56 -1.91
N PHE A 103 -5.67 -2.17 -2.32
CA PHE A 103 -6.07 -3.49 -1.84
C PHE A 103 -5.06 -4.59 -2.20
N SER A 104 -4.44 -4.51 -3.39
CA SER A 104 -3.42 -5.47 -3.82
C SER A 104 -2.14 -5.45 -2.96
N LEU A 105 -1.93 -4.39 -2.17
CA LEU A 105 -0.81 -4.30 -1.22
C LEU A 105 -1.06 -5.02 0.10
N LEU A 106 -2.32 -5.28 0.48
CA LEU A 106 -2.64 -5.89 1.78
C LEU A 106 -1.98 -7.27 1.96
N PRO A 107 -1.98 -8.19 0.97
CA PRO A 107 -1.28 -9.46 1.12
C PRO A 107 0.23 -9.30 1.36
N VAL A 108 0.86 -8.28 0.76
CA VAL A 108 2.28 -7.99 0.97
C VAL A 108 2.53 -7.52 2.40
N ILE A 109 1.65 -6.66 2.93
CA ILE A 109 1.71 -6.20 4.32
C ILE A 109 1.56 -7.38 5.29
N GLU A 110 0.68 -8.35 5.01
CA GLU A 110 0.55 -9.56 5.83
C GLU A 110 1.81 -10.43 5.81
N VAL A 111 2.47 -10.57 4.66
CA VAL A 111 3.77 -11.28 4.58
C VAL A 111 4.84 -10.57 5.42
N LEU A 112 4.88 -9.23 5.39
CA LEU A 112 5.81 -8.45 6.21
C LEU A 112 5.53 -8.63 7.71
N LYS A 113 4.26 -8.65 8.13
CA LYS A 113 3.88 -8.94 9.53
C LYS A 113 4.31 -10.34 9.95
N ALA A 114 4.07 -11.34 9.11
CA ALA A 114 4.44 -12.72 9.39
C ALA A 114 5.96 -12.87 9.54
N TRP A 115 6.73 -12.24 8.66
CA TRP A 115 8.19 -12.19 8.77
C TRP A 115 8.63 -11.50 10.05
N ASN A 116 8.03 -10.35 10.41
CA ASN A 116 8.36 -9.64 11.65
C ASN A 116 8.15 -10.52 12.88
N ASN A 117 7.07 -11.29 12.93
CA ASN A 117 6.82 -12.22 14.04
C ASN A 117 7.95 -13.26 14.17
N GLN A 118 8.43 -13.82 13.05
CA GLN A 118 9.57 -14.74 13.06
C GLN A 118 10.86 -14.03 13.49
N TYR A 119 11.08 -12.81 13.02
CA TYR A 119 12.23 -11.99 13.38
C TYR A 119 12.27 -11.70 14.88
N CYS A 120 11.16 -11.28 15.49
CA CYS A 120 11.08 -11.02 16.93
C CYS A 120 11.38 -12.26 17.78
N LEU A 121 11.02 -13.45 17.31
CA LEU A 121 11.36 -14.71 17.96
C LEU A 121 12.85 -15.06 17.83
N ALA A 122 13.44 -14.81 16.66
CA ALA A 122 14.85 -15.10 16.38
C ALA A 122 15.82 -14.05 16.98
N TRP A 123 15.36 -12.79 17.12
CA TRP A 123 16.18 -11.66 17.56
C TRP A 123 15.38 -10.67 18.43
N PRO A 124 15.28 -10.92 19.76
CA PRO A 124 14.36 -10.20 20.66
C PRO A 124 14.75 -8.75 21.04
N LYS A 125 15.57 -8.05 20.25
CA LYS A 125 16.10 -6.71 20.61
C LYS A 125 15.24 -5.52 20.13
N LEU A 126 14.01 -5.75 19.68
CA LEU A 126 13.03 -4.72 19.31
C LEU A 126 11.83 -4.74 20.25
#